data_AF-A0A3S1S3P5-F1
#
_entry.id   AF-A0A3S1S3P5-F1
#
_cell.length_a   1.000
_cell.length_b   1.000
_cell.length_c   1.000
_cell.angle_alpha   90.00
_cell.angle_beta   90.00
_cell.angle_gamma   90.00
#
_symmetry.space_group_name_H-M   'P 1'
#
loop_
_entity.id
_entity.type
_entity.pdbx_description
1 polymer ?
#
loop_
_entity_poly.entity_id
_entity_poly.type
_entity_poly.pdbx_seq_one_letter_code
_entity_poly.pdbx_strand_id
1 'polypeptide(L)'
;MLAGPASNAVKFFYVPSVKFEGDAKYRDRFTEPVTKLFEANDKAQKVKPDEVSCLDFDPGLDAQDFDQKTLSKTLKLTETVNGDTAEVTANFNLFPEGDDSKREMVWSLKKVDGKWKIADISSKTSDWKLSALGCGASTE
;
A
#
# COMPACT_ATOMS: atom_id res chain seq x y z
N MET A 1 -19.21 1.52 -5.78
CA MET A 1 -19.27 2.77 -6.60
C MET A 1 -18.04 2.81 -7.51
N LEU A 2 -18.08 3.58 -8.60
CA LEU A 2 -16.93 3.84 -9.49
C LEU A 2 -15.90 4.77 -8.81
N ALA A 3 -14.67 4.80 -9.32
CA ALA A 3 -13.55 5.56 -8.77
C ALA A 3 -13.84 7.07 -8.58
N GLY A 4 -13.76 7.54 -7.33
CA GLY A 4 -13.96 8.95 -6.93
C GLY A 4 -12.73 9.52 -6.18
N PRO A 5 -12.90 10.58 -5.37
CA PRO A 5 -11.78 11.26 -4.73
C PRO A 5 -10.94 10.38 -3.80
N ALA A 6 -11.53 9.39 -3.13
CA ALA A 6 -10.78 8.44 -2.30
C ALA A 6 -9.92 7.53 -3.18
N SER A 7 -10.49 7.00 -4.27
CA SER A 7 -9.76 6.22 -5.27
C SER A 7 -8.62 6.99 -5.91
N ASN A 8 -8.73 8.31 -6.09
CA ASN A 8 -7.64 9.14 -6.62
C ASN A 8 -6.42 9.17 -5.68
N ALA A 9 -6.63 9.14 -4.36
CA ALA A 9 -5.53 9.08 -3.40
C ALA A 9 -4.75 7.76 -3.51
N VAL A 10 -5.46 6.65 -3.75
CA VAL A 10 -4.87 5.32 -3.96
C VAL A 10 -4.25 5.18 -5.35
N LYS A 11 -4.95 5.62 -6.39
CA LYS A 11 -4.49 5.56 -7.80
C LYS A 11 -3.12 6.19 -8.01
N PHE A 12 -2.80 7.22 -7.22
CA PHE A 12 -1.49 7.86 -7.19
C PHE A 12 -0.33 6.88 -7.05
N PHE A 13 -0.50 5.82 -6.25
CA PHE A 13 0.53 4.82 -5.98
C PHE A 13 0.71 3.80 -7.10
N TYR A 14 -0.25 3.68 -8.02
CA TYR A 14 -0.22 2.69 -9.10
C TYR A 14 0.17 3.27 -10.46
N VAL A 15 -0.32 4.47 -10.80
CA VAL A 15 -0.20 5.03 -12.16
C VAL A 15 0.17 6.53 -12.16
N PRO A 16 0.86 7.03 -13.21
CA PRO A 16 1.35 6.32 -14.41
C PRO A 16 2.55 5.39 -14.14
N SER A 17 3.16 5.50 -12.97
CA SER A 17 4.20 4.61 -12.48
C SER A 17 3.92 4.27 -11.02
N VAL A 18 4.24 3.05 -10.62
CA VAL A 18 4.21 2.64 -9.21
C VAL A 18 5.11 3.54 -8.39
N LYS A 19 4.68 3.82 -7.16
CA LYS A 19 5.40 4.62 -6.19
C LYS A 19 5.43 3.83 -4.90
N PHE A 20 6.63 3.54 -4.40
CA PHE A 20 6.78 2.78 -3.18
C PHE A 20 6.22 3.56 -1.97
N GLU A 21 5.27 2.97 -1.24
CA GLU A 21 4.56 3.63 -0.14
C GLU A 21 5.48 3.98 1.03
N GLY A 22 6.52 3.16 1.25
CA GLY A 22 7.51 3.37 2.31
C GLY A 22 8.42 4.59 2.10
N ASP A 23 8.47 5.17 0.89
CA ASP A 23 9.31 6.33 0.60
C ASP A 23 8.97 7.52 1.54
N ALA A 24 10.01 8.10 2.16
CA ALA A 24 9.86 9.20 3.11
C ALA A 24 9.14 10.43 2.52
N LYS A 25 9.20 10.64 1.20
CA LYS A 25 8.53 11.77 0.51
C LYS A 25 7.00 11.63 0.44
N TYR A 26 6.44 10.47 0.77
CA TYR A 26 4.99 10.23 0.75
C TYR A 26 4.35 10.16 2.14
N ARG A 27 5.11 10.39 3.22
CA ARG A 27 4.60 10.25 4.59
C ARG A 27 3.40 11.13 4.88
N ASP A 28 3.29 12.28 4.23
CA ASP A 28 2.14 13.20 4.36
C ASP A 28 0.82 12.62 3.82
N ARG A 29 0.88 11.58 2.98
CA ARG A 29 -0.28 10.85 2.43
C ARG A 29 -0.84 9.81 3.38
N PHE A 30 -0.11 9.46 4.44
CA PHE A 30 -0.49 8.44 5.40
C PHE A 30 -0.91 9.06 6.75
N THR A 31 -1.51 8.23 7.58
CA THR A 31 -1.80 8.52 8.99
C THR A 31 -1.23 7.40 9.87
N GLU A 32 -1.23 7.61 11.19
CA GLU A 32 -0.97 6.53 12.12
C GLU A 32 -2.07 5.45 12.01
N PRO A 33 -1.73 4.15 12.18
CA PRO A 33 -0.44 3.62 12.64
C PRO A 33 0.65 3.45 11.56
N VAL A 34 0.33 3.57 10.27
CA VAL A 34 1.27 3.26 9.17
C VAL A 34 2.52 4.15 9.19
N THR A 35 2.39 5.44 9.51
CA THR A 35 3.57 6.32 9.58
C THR A 35 4.59 5.87 10.63
N LYS A 36 4.13 5.35 11.77
CA LYS A 36 5.01 4.79 12.83
C LYS A 36 5.71 3.51 12.38
N LEU A 37 5.01 2.66 11.64
CA LEU A 37 5.62 1.47 11.03
C LEU A 37 6.76 1.89 10.09
N PHE A 38 6.51 2.86 9.20
CA PHE A 38 7.53 3.31 8.29
C PHE A 38 8.74 3.94 9.00
N GLU A 39 8.52 4.71 10.07
CA GLU A 39 9.60 5.23 10.91
C GLU A 39 10.42 4.11 11.57
N ALA A 40 9.77 3.04 12.02
CA ALA A 40 10.43 1.87 12.57
C ALA A 40 11.25 1.12 11.50
N ASN A 41 10.71 0.98 10.28
CA ASN A 41 11.44 0.43 9.13
C ASN A 41 12.71 1.24 8.83
N ASP A 42 12.60 2.56 8.73
CA ASP A 42 13.74 3.45 8.45
C ASP A 42 14.82 3.35 9.54
N LYS A 43 14.40 3.20 10.80
CA LYS A 43 15.31 3.01 11.93
C LYS A 43 16.02 1.66 11.85
N ALA A 44 15.29 0.59 11.53
CA ALA A 44 15.85 -0.75 11.39
C ALA A 44 16.93 -0.79 10.30
N GLN A 45 16.64 -0.22 9.12
CA GLN A 45 17.61 -0.13 8.00
C GLN A 45 18.88 0.65 8.38
N LYS A 46 18.76 1.71 9.20
CA LYS A 46 19.94 2.47 9.68
C LYS A 46 20.78 1.71 10.69
N VAL A 47 20.15 0.94 11.58
CA VAL A 47 20.85 0.18 12.63
C VAL A 47 21.46 -1.09 12.07
N LYS A 48 20.79 -1.74 11.12
CA LYS A 48 21.18 -3.01 10.54
C LYS A 48 21.05 -2.96 9.01
N PRO A 49 21.95 -2.26 8.31
CA PRO A 49 21.85 -2.05 6.86
C PRO A 49 21.99 -3.33 6.04
N ASP A 50 22.60 -4.38 6.62
CA ASP A 50 22.79 -5.68 5.97
C ASP A 50 21.63 -6.67 6.23
N GLU A 51 20.67 -6.31 7.09
CA GLU A 51 19.48 -7.13 7.34
C GLU A 51 18.29 -6.65 6.48
N VAL A 52 17.47 -7.61 6.06
CA VAL A 52 16.22 -7.33 5.35
C VAL A 52 15.29 -6.56 6.30
N SER A 53 14.80 -5.40 5.86
CA SER A 53 13.87 -4.60 6.64
C SER A 53 12.47 -5.19 6.65
N CYS A 54 11.64 -4.81 7.62
CA CYS A 54 10.26 -5.30 7.71
C CYS A 54 9.37 -4.94 6.50
N LEU A 55 9.78 -3.96 5.70
CA LEU A 55 9.22 -3.71 4.37
C LEU A 55 10.26 -4.10 3.31
N ASP A 56 10.19 -5.35 2.87
CA ASP A 56 11.02 -5.94 1.82
C ASP A 56 10.24 -6.21 0.52
N PHE A 57 9.01 -5.71 0.44
CA PHE A 57 8.13 -5.75 -0.73
C PHE A 57 7.36 -4.43 -0.83
N ASP A 58 6.75 -4.15 -1.99
CA ASP A 58 5.86 -3.00 -2.19
C ASP A 58 4.47 -3.30 -1.59
N PRO A 59 4.05 -2.61 -0.52
CA PRO A 59 2.78 -2.89 0.15
C PRO A 59 1.55 -2.72 -0.73
N GLY A 60 1.58 -1.76 -1.66
CA GLY A 60 0.48 -1.55 -2.60
C GLY A 60 0.38 -2.66 -3.65
N LEU A 61 1.47 -3.39 -3.90
CA LEU A 61 1.53 -4.48 -4.85
C LEU A 61 1.41 -5.87 -4.23
N ASP A 62 1.78 -6.03 -2.96
CA ASP A 62 1.98 -7.34 -2.33
C ASP A 62 2.94 -8.21 -3.18
N ALA A 63 4.06 -7.60 -3.57
CA ALA A 63 5.09 -8.18 -4.42
C ALA A 63 6.39 -7.35 -4.42
N GLN A 64 7.48 -7.97 -4.86
CA GLN A 64 8.77 -7.31 -5.12
C GLN A 64 8.96 -6.90 -6.58
N ASP A 65 8.26 -7.55 -7.51
CA ASP A 65 8.40 -7.32 -8.95
C ASP A 65 7.03 -7.35 -9.65
N PHE A 66 6.92 -6.62 -10.76
CA PHE A 66 5.70 -6.44 -11.53
C PHE A 66 5.99 -5.87 -12.94
N ASP A 67 5.08 -6.10 -13.89
CA ASP A 67 5.04 -5.41 -15.17
C ASP A 67 4.12 -4.18 -15.11
N GLN A 68 4.69 -2.97 -15.15
CA GLN A 68 3.95 -1.71 -15.08
C GLN A 68 2.85 -1.63 -16.16
N LYS A 69 3.09 -2.16 -17.36
CA LYS A 69 2.12 -2.10 -18.46
C LYS A 69 0.88 -2.96 -18.13
N THR A 70 1.08 -4.17 -17.63
CA THR A 70 0.01 -5.08 -17.23
C THR A 70 -0.77 -4.51 -16.05
N LEU A 71 -0.07 -4.06 -15.01
CA LEU A 71 -0.71 -3.42 -13.87
C LEU A 71 -1.59 -2.26 -14.31
N SER A 72 -1.04 -1.32 -15.09
CA SER A 72 -1.77 -0.13 -15.54
C SER A 72 -3.01 -0.47 -16.38
N LYS A 73 -2.93 -1.53 -17.19
CA LYS A 73 -4.03 -1.99 -18.05
C LYS A 73 -5.13 -2.71 -17.27
N THR A 74 -4.76 -3.40 -16.19
CA THR A 74 -5.67 -4.28 -15.45
C THR A 74 -6.23 -3.64 -14.18
N LEU A 75 -5.62 -2.54 -13.71
CA LEU A 75 -6.05 -1.83 -12.51
C LEU A 75 -7.52 -1.41 -12.56
N LYS A 76 -8.29 -1.94 -11.61
CA LYS A 76 -9.67 -1.56 -11.31
C LYS A 76 -9.73 -1.09 -9.87
N LEU A 77 -10.25 0.12 -9.68
CA LEU A 77 -10.50 0.70 -8.37
C LEU A 77 -11.99 0.78 -8.12
N THR A 78 -12.41 0.32 -6.94
CA THR A 78 -13.76 0.53 -6.42
C THR A 78 -13.67 1.15 -5.05
N GLU A 79 -14.59 2.05 -4.72
CA GLU A 79 -14.63 2.69 -3.41
C GLU A 79 -15.99 2.57 -2.73
N THR A 80 -15.92 2.58 -1.40
CA THR A 80 -17.04 2.74 -0.46
C THR A 80 -16.69 3.88 0.49
N VAL A 81 -17.47 4.96 0.49
CA VAL A 81 -17.23 6.16 1.29
C VAL A 81 -18.30 6.28 2.38
N ASN A 82 -17.86 6.44 3.63
CA ASN A 82 -18.71 6.56 4.82
C ASN A 82 -18.30 7.80 5.62
N GLY A 83 -18.83 8.96 5.22
CA GLY A 83 -18.50 10.24 5.84
C GLY A 83 -17.01 10.61 5.64
N ASP A 84 -16.24 10.50 6.72
CA ASP A 84 -14.80 10.80 6.74
C ASP A 84 -13.91 9.56 6.76
N THR A 85 -14.47 8.38 6.50
CA THR A 85 -13.71 7.17 6.20
C THR A 85 -14.07 6.65 4.81
N ALA A 86 -13.14 5.93 4.20
CA ALA A 86 -13.40 5.23 2.96
C ALA A 86 -12.58 3.95 2.90
N GLU A 87 -13.08 2.99 2.12
CA GLU A 87 -12.32 1.83 1.68
C GLU A 87 -12.21 1.87 0.16
N VAL A 88 -11.00 1.64 -0.35
CA VAL A 88 -10.73 1.51 -1.78
C VAL A 88 -10.13 0.14 -2.03
N THR A 89 -10.78 -0.65 -2.88
CA THR A 89 -10.27 -1.94 -3.33
C THR A 89 -9.58 -1.75 -4.68
N ALA A 90 -8.31 -2.15 -4.77
CA ALA A 90 -7.54 -2.21 -5.99
C ALA A 90 -7.41 -3.67 -6.45
N ASN A 91 -7.93 -3.95 -7.64
CA ASN A 91 -7.81 -5.24 -8.31
C ASN A 91 -6.93 -5.09 -9.55
N PHE A 92 -5.89 -5.88 -9.69
CA PHE A 92 -4.96 -5.83 -10.83
C PHE A 92 -4.20 -7.15 -10.98
N ASN A 93 -3.46 -7.27 -12.07
CA ASN A 93 -2.48 -8.33 -12.29
C ASN A 93 -1.07 -7.73 -12.25
N LEU A 94 -0.13 -8.43 -11.62
CA LEU A 94 1.30 -8.09 -11.62
C LEU A 94 1.95 -8.36 -12.98
N PHE A 95 1.60 -9.48 -13.61
CA PHE A 95 2.13 -9.98 -14.88
C PHE A 95 1.01 -10.44 -15.83
N PRO A 96 1.26 -10.52 -17.16
CA PRO A 96 0.25 -10.89 -18.15
C PRO A 96 -0.41 -12.26 -17.91
N GLU A 97 0.35 -13.19 -17.34
CA GLU A 97 -0.02 -14.60 -17.14
C GLU A 97 0.34 -15.07 -15.73
N GLY A 98 -0.20 -16.23 -15.34
CA GLY A 98 0.00 -16.84 -14.01
C GLY A 98 -1.17 -16.55 -13.07
N ASP A 99 -1.68 -17.58 -12.38
CA ASP A 99 -2.78 -17.41 -11.43
C ASP A 99 -2.36 -16.61 -10.20
N ASP A 100 -1.10 -16.74 -9.78
CA ASP A 100 -0.49 -16.00 -8.68
C ASP A 100 -0.20 -14.53 -9.00
N SER A 101 -0.57 -14.07 -10.21
CA SER A 101 -0.40 -12.68 -10.65
C SER A 101 -1.50 -11.75 -10.13
N LYS A 102 -2.68 -12.30 -9.82
CA LYS A 102 -3.83 -11.50 -9.39
C LYS A 102 -3.60 -10.92 -8.01
N ARG A 103 -3.99 -9.67 -7.81
CA ARG A 103 -3.92 -8.96 -6.54
C ARG A 103 -5.24 -8.29 -6.23
N GLU A 104 -5.67 -8.45 -5.00
CA GLU A 104 -6.78 -7.71 -4.40
C GLU A 104 -6.27 -7.02 -3.14
N MET A 105 -6.07 -5.71 -3.27
CA MET A 105 -5.52 -4.86 -2.21
C MET A 105 -6.60 -3.94 -1.69
N VAL A 106 -6.72 -3.86 -0.37
CA VAL A 106 -7.68 -3.00 0.31
C VAL A 106 -6.95 -1.87 1.01
N TRP A 107 -7.31 -0.66 0.64
CA TRP A 107 -6.78 0.57 1.21
C TRP A 107 -7.86 1.18 2.09
N SER A 108 -7.57 1.37 3.37
CA SER A 108 -8.42 2.14 4.27
C SER A 108 -7.96 3.59 4.29
N LEU A 109 -8.90 4.51 4.23
CA LEU A 109 -8.63 5.94 4.19
C LEU A 109 -9.43 6.68 5.25
N LYS A 110 -8.88 7.81 5.68
CA LYS A 110 -9.52 8.79 6.54
C LYS A 110 -9.37 10.18 5.95
N LYS A 111 -10.40 11.02 6.11
CA LYS A 111 -10.32 12.43 5.76
C LYS A 111 -9.66 13.21 6.91
N VAL A 112 -8.60 13.94 6.59
CA VAL A 112 -7.86 14.83 7.51
C VAL A 112 -7.75 16.18 6.83
N ASP A 113 -8.27 17.23 7.46
CA ASP A 113 -8.32 18.59 6.91
C ASP A 113 -8.88 18.65 5.48
N GLY A 114 -9.95 17.89 5.23
CA GLY A 114 -10.61 17.81 3.93
C GLY A 114 -9.91 16.92 2.89
N LYS A 115 -8.77 16.32 3.21
CA LYS A 115 -7.98 15.48 2.29
C LYS A 115 -8.03 14.01 2.69
N TRP A 116 -8.22 13.12 1.71
CA TRP A 116 -8.11 11.69 1.94
C TRP A 116 -6.64 11.30 2.16
N LYS A 117 -6.38 10.67 3.31
CA LYS A 117 -5.10 10.06 3.65
C LYS A 117 -5.29 8.57 3.89
N ILE A 118 -4.26 7.80 3.62
CA ILE A 118 -4.25 6.36 3.79
C ILE A 118 -4.02 6.05 5.27
N ALA A 119 -4.96 5.33 5.85
CA ALA A 119 -4.89 4.84 7.22
C ALA A 119 -4.20 3.47 7.31
N ASP A 120 -4.41 2.62 6.30
CA ASP A 120 -3.81 1.29 6.25
C ASP A 120 -3.92 0.66 4.86
N ILE A 121 -3.12 -0.39 4.64
CA ILE A 121 -3.13 -1.23 3.44
C ILE A 121 -3.27 -2.68 3.89
N SER A 122 -4.03 -3.49 3.18
CA SER A 122 -4.17 -4.92 3.45
C SER A 122 -4.22 -5.71 2.15
N SER A 123 -3.52 -6.84 2.09
CA SER A 123 -3.67 -7.81 1.01
C SER A 123 -4.78 -8.79 1.36
N LYS A 124 -5.82 -8.86 0.53
CA LYS A 124 -6.80 -9.95 0.59
C LYS A 124 -6.23 -11.22 -0.04
N THR A 125 -5.30 -11.07 -0.97
CA THR A 125 -4.64 -12.20 -1.64
C THR A 125 -3.76 -13.00 -0.70
N SER A 126 -2.98 -12.31 0.15
CA SER A 126 -1.97 -12.93 1.03
C SER A 126 -2.28 -12.80 2.53
N ASP A 127 -3.49 -12.36 2.87
CA ASP A 127 -4.02 -12.24 4.24
C ASP A 127 -3.09 -11.52 5.24
N TRP A 128 -2.68 -10.29 4.90
CA TRP A 128 -1.89 -9.45 5.80
C TRP A 128 -2.36 -8.00 5.81
N LYS A 129 -1.95 -7.26 6.84
CA LYS A 129 -2.24 -5.83 7.04
C LYS A 129 -0.98 -5.06 7.38
N LEU A 130 -0.73 -3.95 6.70
CA LEU A 130 0.53 -3.20 6.75
C LEU A 130 0.89 -2.79 8.18
N SER A 131 -0.04 -2.20 8.91
CA SER A 131 0.20 -1.78 10.30
C SER A 131 0.42 -2.94 11.29
N ALA A 132 0.07 -4.16 10.92
CA ALA A 132 0.31 -5.35 11.72
C ALA A 132 1.68 -5.98 11.42
N LEU A 133 2.40 -5.52 10.40
CA LEU A 133 3.76 -5.97 10.14
C LEU A 133 4.66 -5.55 11.31
N GLY A 134 5.38 -6.50 11.88
CA GLY A 134 6.30 -6.24 12.97
C GLY A 134 7.61 -5.65 12.45
N CYS A 135 7.84 -4.36 12.64
CA CYS A 135 9.17 -3.76 12.51
C CYS A 135 9.93 -3.84 13.85
N GLY A 136 10.12 -5.06 14.32
CA GLY A 136 10.81 -5.37 15.57
C GLY A 136 11.77 -6.51 15.32
N ALA A 137 13.05 -6.28 15.59
CA ALA A 137 14.11 -7.29 15.55
C ALA A 137 13.59 -8.58 16.17
N SER A 138 13.84 -9.70 15.49
CA SER A 138 13.70 -11.04 16.04
C SER A 138 14.21 -11.03 17.48
N THR A 139 13.30 -11.12 18.45
CA THR A 139 13.68 -11.48 19.80
C THR A 139 13.83 -12.98 19.80
N GLU A 140 14.98 -13.47 19.38
CA GLU A 140 15.59 -14.73 19.82
C GLU A 140 17.11 -14.56 19.93
#